data_AF-A0A7V2S6X4-F1
#
_entry.id   AF-A0A7V2S6X4-F1
#
_cell.length_a   1.000
_cell.length_b   1.000
_cell.length_c   1.000
_cell.angle_alpha   90.00
_cell.angle_beta   90.00
_cell.angle_gamma   90.00
#
_symmetry.space_group_name_H-M   'P 1'
#
loop_
_entity.id
_entity.type
_entity.pdbx_description
1 polymer ?
#
loop_
_entity_poly.entity_id
_entity_poly.type
_entity_poly.pdbx_seq_one_letter_code
_entity_poly.pdbx_strand_id
1 'polypeptide(L)'
;MKNTKKQKHSGKHKSIKRKHVKTLHIIKVFTIYLIMTVAFSAWLEVSSYGDLNPILLAIASLLTAIVATFFHWKRRQHNKVDDIAEGKL
;
A
#
# COMPACT_ATOMS: atom_id res chain seq x y z
N MET A 1 36.55 -32.25 38.33
CA MET A 1 36.73 -30.85 37.89
C MET A 1 35.61 -30.49 36.92
N LYS A 2 34.78 -29.51 37.28
CA LYS A 2 33.61 -29.05 36.51
C LYS A 2 34.07 -28.03 35.46
N ASN A 3 33.96 -28.35 34.17
CA ASN A 3 34.20 -27.39 33.08
C ASN A 3 32.90 -27.12 32.33
N THR A 4 32.06 -26.29 32.93
CA THR A 4 30.89 -25.67 32.30
C THR A 4 31.34 -24.43 31.53
N LYS A 5 31.66 -24.61 30.23
CA LYS A 5 31.90 -23.46 29.34
C LYS A 5 30.57 -22.80 29.00
N LYS A 6 30.42 -21.62 29.60
CA LYS A 6 29.37 -20.62 29.44
C LYS A 6 28.94 -20.42 27.98
N GLN A 7 27.63 -20.50 27.81
CA GLN A 7 26.83 -19.98 26.71
C GLN A 7 27.30 -18.58 26.29
N LYS A 8 27.75 -18.44 25.04
CA LYS A 8 27.81 -17.14 24.36
C LYS A 8 26.51 -17.01 23.56
N HIS A 9 25.45 -16.61 24.26
CA HIS A 9 24.28 -16.00 23.62
C HIS A 9 24.77 -14.69 22.98
N SER A 10 25.21 -14.78 21.72
CA SER A 10 25.33 -13.61 20.85
C SER A 10 23.91 -13.13 20.57
N GLY A 11 23.39 -12.32 21.48
CA GLY A 11 22.23 -11.49 21.23
C GLY A 11 22.57 -10.53 20.11
N LYS A 12 22.39 -10.97 18.86
CA LYS A 12 22.09 -10.06 17.76
C LYS A 12 20.81 -9.36 18.19
N HIS A 13 20.98 -8.19 18.80
CA HIS A 13 19.94 -7.18 18.96
C HIS A 13 19.46 -6.84 17.54
N LYS A 14 18.57 -7.68 17.00
CA LYS A 14 17.70 -7.30 15.89
C LYS A 14 16.97 -6.10 16.47
N SER A 15 17.38 -4.90 16.07
CA SER A 15 16.59 -3.70 16.28
C SER A 15 15.18 -4.06 15.82
N ILE A 16 14.27 -4.26 16.77
CA ILE A 16 12.87 -4.45 16.50
C ILE A 16 12.45 -3.12 15.91
N LYS A 17 12.57 -2.99 14.58
CA LYS A 17 12.05 -1.84 13.83
C LYS A 17 10.59 -1.81 14.23
N ARG A 18 10.26 -0.84 15.09
CA ARG A 18 8.92 -0.68 15.66
C ARG A 18 7.96 -0.79 14.49
N LYS A 19 7.13 -1.85 14.49
CA LYS A 19 5.94 -1.97 13.66
C LYS A 19 4.97 -0.87 14.10
N HIS A 20 5.32 0.38 13.86
CA HIS A 20 4.29 1.35 13.55
C HIS A 20 3.67 0.80 12.28
N VAL A 21 2.42 0.38 12.35
CA VAL A 21 1.58 0.27 11.17
C VAL A 21 1.45 1.72 10.72
N LYS A 22 2.41 2.17 9.90
CA LYS A 22 2.61 3.58 9.61
C LYS A 22 1.43 3.99 8.77
N THR A 23 0.64 4.94 9.23
CA THR A 23 -0.40 5.62 8.45
C THR A 23 0.09 6.00 7.05
N LEU A 24 1.40 6.27 6.93
CA LEU A 24 2.12 6.44 5.66
C LEU A 24 1.96 5.28 4.67
N HIS A 25 1.96 4.02 5.10
CA HIS A 25 1.73 2.87 4.22
C HIS A 25 0.33 2.90 3.61
N ILE A 26 -0.69 3.19 4.44
CA ILE A 26 -2.08 3.30 3.99
C ILE A 26 -2.22 4.46 3.00
N ILE A 27 -1.56 5.60 3.28
CA ILE A 27 -1.52 6.74 2.36
C ILE A 27 -0.87 6.36 1.03
N LYS A 28 0.27 5.64 1.05
CA LYS A 28 0.93 5.18 -0.17
C LYS A 28 0.06 4.23 -0.99
N VAL A 29 -0.56 3.25 -0.34
CA VAL A 29 -1.49 2.32 -0.98
C VAL A 29 -2.67 3.06 -1.59
N PHE A 30 -3.24 4.03 -0.86
CA PHE A 30 -4.28 4.91 -1.37
C PHE A 30 -3.84 5.70 -2.60
N THR A 31 -2.64 6.30 -2.56
CA THR A 31 -2.08 7.03 -3.70
C THR A 31 -1.90 6.14 -4.93
N ILE A 32 -1.42 4.90 -4.76
CA ILE A 32 -1.28 3.95 -5.87
C ILE A 32 -2.65 3.66 -6.49
N TYR A 33 -3.66 3.34 -5.66
CA TYR A 33 -5.01 3.09 -6.16
C TYR A 33 -5.62 4.31 -6.83
N LEU A 34 -5.40 5.51 -6.28
CA LEU A 34 -5.89 6.77 -6.85
C LEU A 34 -5.27 7.04 -8.22
N ILE A 35 -3.95 6.85 -8.36
CA ILE A 35 -3.27 7.02 -9.65
C ILE A 35 -3.79 6.02 -10.66
N MET A 36 -3.98 4.75 -10.26
CA MET A 36 -4.55 3.73 -11.14
C MET A 36 -5.97 4.07 -11.60
N THR A 37 -6.84 4.52 -10.68
CA THR A 37 -8.22 4.86 -11.03
C THR A 37 -8.27 6.11 -11.91
N VAL A 38 -7.48 7.15 -11.60
CA VAL A 38 -7.39 8.35 -12.44
C VAL A 38 -6.86 8.02 -13.84
N ALA A 39 -5.82 7.19 -13.95
CA ALA A 39 -5.31 6.76 -15.25
C ALA A 39 -6.37 5.98 -16.05
N PHE A 40 -7.13 5.11 -15.38
CA PHE A 40 -8.23 4.39 -16.00
C PHE A 40 -9.38 5.32 -16.43
N SER A 41 -9.74 6.31 -15.61
CA SER A 41 -10.74 7.30 -15.94
C SER A 41 -10.31 8.21 -17.10
N ALA A 42 -9.06 8.63 -17.16
CA ALA A 42 -8.52 9.38 -18.29
C ALA A 42 -8.58 8.56 -19.58
N TRP A 43 -8.31 7.26 -19.51
CA TRP A 43 -8.47 6.37 -20.65
C TRP A 43 -9.94 6.24 -21.09
N LEU A 44 -10.88 6.17 -20.13
CA LEU A 44 -12.31 6.18 -20.44
C LEU A 44 -12.76 7.49 -21.10
N GLU A 45 -12.28 8.63 -20.62
CA GLU A 45 -12.60 9.96 -21.17
C GLU A 45 -12.14 10.10 -22.62
N VAL A 46 -10.93 9.63 -22.94
CA VAL A 46 -10.41 9.57 -24.32
C VAL A 46 -11.26 8.64 -25.17
N SER A 47 -11.68 7.49 -24.62
CA SER A 47 -12.48 6.49 -25.33
C SER A 47 -13.92 6.96 -25.57
N SER A 48 -14.45 7.84 -24.72
CA SER A 48 -15.81 8.37 -24.81
C SER A 48 -15.93 9.63 -25.67
N TYR A 49 -14.88 10.02 -26.41
CA TYR A 49 -14.88 11.23 -27.26
C TYR A 49 -15.33 12.51 -26.52
N GLY A 50 -15.11 12.60 -25.21
CA GLY A 50 -15.51 13.78 -24.41
C GLY A 50 -16.96 13.79 -23.90
N ASP A 51 -17.73 12.71 -24.06
CA ASP A 51 -19.11 12.63 -23.55
C ASP A 51 -19.18 12.48 -22.01
N LEU A 52 -18.08 12.09 -21.38
CA LEU A 52 -18.01 11.91 -19.93
C LEU A 52 -17.65 13.21 -19.22
N ASN A 53 -18.42 13.55 -18.19
CA ASN A 53 -18.13 14.72 -17.36
C ASN A 53 -16.87 14.46 -16.49
N PRO A 54 -15.79 15.24 -16.65
CA PRO A 54 -14.52 15.01 -15.95
C PRO A 54 -14.65 15.14 -14.43
N ILE A 55 -15.57 15.99 -13.94
CA ILE A 55 -15.81 16.16 -12.50
C ILE A 55 -16.40 14.89 -11.90
N LEU A 56 -17.37 14.27 -12.60
CA LEU A 56 -17.98 13.01 -12.19
C LEU A 56 -16.94 11.87 -12.18
N LEU A 57 -16.07 11.82 -13.19
CA LEU A 57 -14.97 10.85 -13.26
C LEU A 57 -13.95 11.03 -12.13
N ALA A 58 -13.62 12.27 -11.76
CA ALA A 58 -12.72 12.54 -10.64
C ALA A 58 -13.33 12.10 -9.30
N ILE A 59 -14.61 12.40 -9.06
CA ILE A 59 -15.32 11.97 -7.85
C ILE A 59 -15.42 10.44 -7.80
N ALA A 60 -15.77 9.80 -8.92
CA ALA A 60 -15.82 8.35 -9.01
C ALA A 60 -14.46 7.71 -8.72
N SER A 61 -13.38 8.23 -9.31
CA SER A 61 -12.01 7.75 -9.07
C SER A 61 -11.61 7.84 -7.59
N LEU A 62 -11.99 8.92 -6.93
CA LEU A 62 -11.72 9.13 -5.51
C LEU A 62 -12.49 8.11 -4.66
N LEU A 63 -13.79 7.94 -4.91
CA LEU A 63 -14.62 6.97 -4.19
C LEU A 63 -14.09 5.54 -4.39
N THR A 64 -13.75 5.16 -5.62
CA THR A 64 -13.17 3.85 -5.92
C THR A 64 -11.84 3.65 -5.20
N ALA A 65 -10.96 4.66 -5.15
CA ALA A 65 -9.68 4.57 -4.44
C ALA A 65 -9.88 4.41 -2.92
N ILE A 66 -10.82 5.14 -2.32
CA ILE A 66 -11.17 4.99 -0.90
C ILE A 66 -11.66 3.58 -0.60
N VAL A 67 -12.61 3.08 -1.41
CA VAL A 67 -13.18 1.74 -1.24
C VAL A 67 -12.11 0.66 -1.42
N ALA A 68 -11.27 0.77 -2.46
CA ALA A 68 -10.18 -0.16 -2.72
C ALA A 68 -9.19 -0.20 -1.55
N THR A 69 -8.80 0.96 -1.03
CA THR A 69 -7.91 1.07 0.13
C THR A 69 -8.52 0.47 1.39
N PHE A 70 -9.83 0.70 1.61
CA PHE A 70 -10.55 0.12 2.74
C PHE A 70 -10.63 -1.41 2.65
N PHE A 71 -10.94 -1.96 1.47
CA PHE A 71 -10.93 -3.40 1.24
C PHE A 71 -9.53 -4.01 1.40
N HIS A 72 -8.50 -3.33 0.91
CA HIS A 72 -7.10 -3.75 1.06
C HIS A 72 -6.69 -3.81 2.54
N TRP A 73 -7.02 -2.76 3.30
CA TRP A 73 -6.81 -2.77 4.76
C TRP A 73 -7.60 -3.89 5.43
N LYS A 74 -8.90 -4.05 5.13
CA LYS A 74 -9.75 -5.07 5.75
C LYS A 74 -9.25 -6.49 5.49
N ARG A 75 -8.75 -6.77 4.28
CA ARG A 75 -8.24 -8.11 3.91
C ARG A 75 -6.87 -8.41 4.51
N ARG A 76 -6.06 -7.41 4.89
CA ARG A 76 -4.69 -7.56 5.44
C ARG A 76 -3.80 -8.57 4.69
N GLN A 77 -4.10 -8.83 3.41
CA GLN A 77 -3.32 -9.75 2.60
C GLN A 77 -2.21 -8.96 1.92
N HIS A 78 -0.98 -9.44 2.10
CA HIS A 78 0.19 -8.86 1.47
C HIS A 78 0.14 -9.09 -0.03
N ASN A 79 -0.01 -8.02 -0.80
CA ASN A 79 -0.11 -8.07 -2.27
C ASN A 79 1.03 -7.28 -2.91
N LYS A 80 1.17 -7.39 -4.24
CA LYS A 80 2.15 -6.60 -5.02
C LYS A 80 2.03 -5.09 -4.81
N VAL A 81 0.85 -4.59 -4.48
CA VAL A 81 0.63 -3.17 -4.15
C VAL A 81 1.35 -2.77 -2.85
N ASP A 82 1.44 -3.69 -1.88
CA ASP A 82 2.21 -3.46 -0.66
C ASP A 82 3.71 -3.46 -0.95
N ASP A 83 4.20 -4.32 -1.84
CA ASP A 83 5.60 -4.32 -2.28
C ASP A 83 5.98 -2.98 -2.93
N ILE A 84 5.12 -2.49 -3.85
CA ILE A 84 5.29 -1.16 -4.48
C ILE A 84 5.24 -0.04 -3.43
N ALA A 85 4.31 -0.10 -2.48
CA ALA A 85 4.21 0.89 -1.40
C ALA A 85 5.43 0.88 -0.45
N GLU A 86 6.05 -0.29 -0.26
CA GLU A 86 7.29 -0.44 0.48
C GLU A 86 8.54 -0.08 -0.35
N GLY A 87 8.39 0.16 -1.66
CA GLY A 87 9.49 0.46 -2.57
C GLY A 87 10.34 -0.77 -2.91
N LYS A 88 9.76 -1.97 -2.76
CA LYS A 88 10.34 -3.24 -3.17
C LYS A 88 9.78 -3.57 -4.55
N LEU A 89 10.54 -3.23 -5.59
CA LEU A 89 10.27 -3.55 -6.99
C LEU A 89 11.36 -4.48 -7.50
#